data_AF-A0A3N5HJG2-F1
#
_entry.id   AF-A0A3N5HJG2-F1
#
_cell.length_a   1.000
_cell.length_b   1.000
_cell.length_c   1.000
_cell.angle_alpha   90.00
_cell.angle_beta   90.00
_cell.angle_gamma   90.00
#
_symmetry.space_group_name_H-M   'P 1'
#
loop_
_entity.id
_entity.type
_entity.pdbx_description
1 polymer ?
#
loop_
_entity_poly.entity_id
_entity_poly.type
_entity_poly.pdbx_seq_one_letter_code
_entity_poly.pdbx_strand_id
1 'polypeptide(L)'
;MKSEPSAYSFARLQADGRTEWTGVRNFEARNNLRAMAAGDLCLYYHSTEEKAVVGVARVSRTARPDPTAPGEDWSSVEVEPVEPLATPVTLERIRADAALKDFQLVTRGRLSVVPVTPAQYARLLALSRRREASSPALARKRSTARRSPTRRKRAR
;
A
#
# COMPACT_ATOMS: atom_id res chain seq x y z
N MET A 1 -2.12 1.33 6.44
CA MET A 1 -2.47 -0.09 6.51
C MET A 1 -1.66 -0.83 5.47
N LYS A 2 -0.91 -1.87 5.86
CA LYS A 2 -0.07 -2.67 4.94
C LYS A 2 -0.85 -3.89 4.45
N SER A 3 -0.84 -4.14 3.15
CA SER A 3 -1.38 -5.37 2.54
C SER A 3 -0.47 -5.84 1.43
N GLU A 4 -0.31 -7.16 1.30
CA GLU A 4 0.37 -7.74 0.14
C GLU A 4 -0.57 -7.68 -1.06
N PRO A 5 -0.15 -7.10 -2.20
CA PRO A 5 -1.04 -6.85 -3.33
C PRO A 5 -1.57 -8.15 -3.96
N SER A 6 -0.80 -9.24 -3.90
CA SER A 6 -1.22 -10.57 -4.33
C SER A 6 -2.35 -11.15 -3.49
N ALA A 7 -2.46 -10.78 -2.20
CA ALA A 7 -3.55 -11.19 -1.32
C ALA A 7 -4.76 -10.24 -1.42
N TYR A 8 -4.51 -8.93 -1.24
CA TYR A 8 -5.56 -7.91 -1.27
C TYR A 8 -5.01 -6.55 -1.72
N SER A 9 -5.06 -6.29 -3.02
CA SER A 9 -4.59 -5.04 -3.62
C SER A 9 -5.54 -3.86 -3.40
N PHE A 10 -5.06 -2.64 -3.67
CA PHE A 10 -5.92 -1.45 -3.59
C PHE A 10 -6.95 -1.44 -4.72
N ALA A 11 -6.58 -1.92 -5.92
CA ALA A 11 -7.51 -2.09 -7.03
C ALA A 11 -8.65 -3.06 -6.67
N ARG A 12 -8.35 -4.11 -5.90
CA ARG A 12 -9.38 -5.02 -5.38
C ARG A 12 -10.30 -4.32 -4.38
N LEU A 13 -9.76 -3.54 -3.44
CA LEU A 13 -10.58 -2.71 -2.55
C LEU A 13 -11.48 -1.74 -3.34
N GLN A 14 -10.98 -1.15 -4.43
CA GLN A 14 -11.76 -0.30 -5.33
C GLN A 14 -12.92 -1.06 -5.99
N ALA A 15 -12.67 -2.28 -6.45
CA ALA A 15 -13.71 -3.13 -7.06
C ALA A 15 -14.75 -3.61 -6.03
N ASP A 16 -14.31 -3.98 -4.83
CA ASP A 16 -15.17 -4.47 -3.76
C ASP A 16 -15.97 -3.33 -3.09
N GLY A 17 -15.48 -2.08 -3.18
CA GLY A 17 -16.10 -0.88 -2.62
C GLY A 17 -15.95 -0.73 -1.10
N ARG A 18 -15.75 -1.83 -0.38
CA ARG A 18 -15.36 -1.86 1.04
C ARG A 18 -14.86 -3.24 1.45
N THR A 19 -14.14 -3.32 2.55
CA THR A 19 -13.71 -4.59 3.13
C THR A 19 -13.59 -4.53 4.65
N GLU A 20 -13.68 -5.70 5.27
CA GLU A 20 -13.29 -5.88 6.67
C GLU A 20 -11.78 -6.09 6.77
N TRP A 21 -11.10 -5.24 7.53
CA TRP A 21 -9.66 -5.36 7.78
C TRP A 21 -9.37 -6.38 8.87
N THR A 22 -9.45 -7.65 8.51
CA THR A 22 -9.25 -8.81 9.39
C THR A 22 -7.79 -9.28 9.41
N GLY A 23 -7.49 -10.28 10.24
CA GLY A 23 -6.21 -11.01 10.20
C GLY A 23 -5.04 -10.31 10.90
N VAL A 24 -5.28 -9.19 11.59
CA VAL A 24 -4.25 -8.54 12.41
C VAL A 24 -4.00 -9.37 13.66
N ARG A 25 -2.76 -9.86 13.81
CA ARG A 25 -2.30 -10.70 14.94
C ARG A 25 -1.09 -10.12 15.68
N ASN A 26 -1.00 -8.79 15.69
CA ASN A 26 -0.01 -8.06 16.47
C ASN A 26 -0.73 -7.11 17.43
N PHE A 27 -0.40 -7.16 18.73
CA PHE A 27 -1.11 -6.39 19.76
C PHE A 27 -1.04 -4.88 19.56
N GLU A 28 0.10 -4.34 19.12
CA GLU A 28 0.25 -2.91 18.84
C GLU A 28 -0.60 -2.52 17.61
N ALA A 29 -0.56 -3.30 16.54
CA ALA A 29 -1.39 -3.06 15.35
C ALA A 29 -2.89 -3.15 15.67
N ARG A 30 -3.28 -4.12 16.52
CA ARG A 30 -4.65 -4.26 17.02
C ARG A 30 -5.08 -3.02 17.80
N ASN A 31 -4.22 -2.51 18.69
CA ASN A 31 -4.53 -1.31 19.45
C ASN A 31 -4.64 -0.09 18.52
N ASN A 32 -3.83 -0.02 17.46
CA ASN A 32 -3.97 1.02 16.43
C ASN A 32 -5.32 0.92 15.69
N LEU A 33 -5.82 -0.29 15.40
CA LEU A 33 -7.18 -0.46 14.85
C LEU A 33 -8.26 0.01 15.82
N ARG A 34 -8.11 -0.31 17.12
CA ARG A 34 -9.06 0.11 18.18
C ARG A 34 -9.10 1.63 18.36
N ALA A 35 -8.01 2.32 18.07
CA ALA A 35 -7.92 3.76 18.17
C ALA A 35 -8.54 4.52 16.98
N MET A 36 -8.91 3.82 15.89
CA MET A 36 -9.49 4.45 14.70
C MET A 36 -10.96 4.84 14.92
N ALA A 37 -11.32 6.01 14.44
CA ALA A 37 -12.70 6.50 14.36
C ALA A 37 -13.26 6.35 12.93
N ALA A 38 -14.59 6.29 12.81
CA ALA A 38 -15.24 6.38 11.51
C ALA A 38 -14.92 7.74 10.87
N GLY A 39 -14.53 7.73 9.60
CA GLY A 39 -14.07 8.92 8.87
C GLY A 39 -12.55 9.07 8.82
N ASP A 40 -11.78 8.37 9.65
CA ASP A 40 -10.32 8.45 9.63
C ASP A 40 -9.75 7.99 8.29
N LEU A 41 -8.78 8.76 7.78
CA LEU A 41 -8.09 8.45 6.53
C LEU A 41 -6.91 7.51 6.78
N CYS A 42 -6.80 6.52 5.91
CA CYS A 42 -5.78 5.49 5.96
C CYS A 42 -4.96 5.49 4.67
N LEU A 43 -3.63 5.53 4.79
CA LEU A 43 -2.75 5.28 3.67
C LEU A 43 -2.68 3.77 3.38
N TYR A 44 -2.99 3.37 2.15
CA TYR A 44 -2.93 1.98 1.69
C TYR A 44 -1.53 1.69 1.15
N TYR A 45 -0.81 0.78 1.82
CA TYR A 45 0.57 0.44 1.48
C TYR A 45 0.66 -0.99 0.97
N HIS A 46 1.21 -1.17 -0.22
CA HIS A 46 1.57 -2.49 -0.75
C HIS A 46 2.87 -2.96 -0.09
N SER A 47 2.81 -4.13 0.56
CA SER A 47 3.95 -4.77 1.22
C SER A 47 4.46 -5.97 0.43
N THR A 48 5.70 -6.39 0.75
CA THR A 48 6.43 -7.50 0.11
C THR A 48 6.79 -7.22 -1.34
N GLU A 49 5.79 -7.10 -2.19
CA GLU A 49 5.87 -6.68 -3.59
C GLU A 49 5.48 -5.19 -3.71
N GLU A 50 6.02 -4.50 -4.72
CA GLU A 50 5.64 -3.11 -5.03
C GLU A 50 5.57 -2.18 -3.81
N LYS A 51 6.63 -2.22 -2.96
CA LYS A 51 6.72 -1.53 -1.67
C LYS A 51 6.46 -0.03 -1.77
N ALA A 52 5.21 0.38 -1.67
CA ALA A 52 4.77 1.75 -1.90
C ALA A 52 3.43 2.05 -1.23
N VAL A 53 3.20 3.33 -0.90
CA VAL A 53 1.86 3.83 -0.65
C VAL A 53 1.20 4.08 -2.00
N VAL A 54 0.03 3.48 -2.23
CA VAL A 54 -0.64 3.45 -3.55
C VAL A 54 -2.00 4.15 -3.57
N GLY A 55 -2.61 4.38 -2.40
CA GLY A 55 -3.93 4.97 -2.33
C GLY A 55 -4.31 5.42 -0.93
N VAL A 56 -5.48 6.05 -0.85
CA VAL A 56 -6.13 6.45 0.39
C VAL A 56 -7.41 5.63 0.54
N ALA A 57 -7.60 5.09 1.73
CA ALA A 57 -8.84 4.48 2.19
C ALA A 57 -9.40 5.30 3.37
N ARG A 58 -10.64 5.03 3.74
CA ARG A 58 -11.32 5.64 4.89
C ARG A 58 -11.92 4.55 5.76
N VAL A 59 -11.88 4.74 7.06
CA VAL A 59 -12.59 3.87 8.02
C VAL A 59 -14.08 4.17 7.91
N SER A 60 -14.87 3.23 7.36
CA SER A 60 -16.33 3.33 7.32
C SER A 60 -16.95 2.86 8.64
N ARG A 61 -16.23 2.04 9.42
CA ARG A 61 -16.69 1.53 10.70
C ARG A 61 -15.55 1.27 11.69
N THR A 62 -15.77 1.69 12.92
CA THR A 62 -14.84 1.50 14.05
C THR A 62 -14.66 0.02 14.41
N ALA A 63 -13.68 -0.23 15.28
CA ALA A 63 -13.27 -1.57 15.64
C ALA A 63 -14.40 -2.45 16.20
N ARG A 64 -14.43 -3.71 15.77
CA ARG A 64 -15.25 -4.80 16.34
C ARG A 64 -14.37 -6.04 16.53
N PRO A 65 -14.84 -7.09 17.23
CA PRO A 65 -14.16 -8.38 17.26
C PRO A 65 -13.89 -8.89 15.84
N ASP A 66 -12.66 -9.38 15.59
CA ASP A 66 -12.27 -9.92 14.28
C ASP A 66 -13.03 -11.24 14.03
N PRO A 67 -13.86 -11.35 12.98
CA PRO A 67 -14.64 -12.56 12.71
C PRO A 67 -13.76 -13.77 12.35
N THR A 68 -12.49 -13.57 12.00
CA THR A 68 -11.53 -14.64 11.70
C THR A 68 -10.83 -15.21 12.95
N ALA A 69 -11.13 -14.67 14.14
CA ALA A 69 -10.64 -15.19 15.42
C ALA A 69 -11.76 -15.17 16.49
N PRO A 70 -12.81 -16.00 16.31
CA PRO A 70 -13.94 -16.01 17.23
C PRO A 70 -13.52 -16.37 18.65
N GLY A 71 -13.94 -15.56 19.63
CA GLY A 71 -13.63 -15.76 21.05
C GLY A 71 -12.28 -15.24 21.51
N GLU A 72 -11.45 -14.71 20.60
CA GLU A 72 -10.16 -14.11 20.93
C GLU A 72 -10.26 -12.57 20.98
N ASP A 73 -9.32 -11.94 21.70
CA ASP A 73 -9.23 -10.49 21.84
C ASP A 73 -8.54 -9.83 20.62
N TRP A 74 -9.03 -10.11 19.41
CA TRP A 74 -8.60 -9.49 18.15
C TRP A 74 -9.66 -8.54 17.62
N SER A 75 -9.24 -7.56 16.83
CA SER A 75 -10.15 -6.54 16.30
C SER A 75 -9.92 -6.27 14.83
N SER A 76 -11.00 -5.95 14.13
CA SER A 76 -11.03 -5.51 12.73
C SER A 76 -11.84 -4.21 12.62
N VAL A 77 -11.58 -3.46 11.56
CA VAL A 77 -12.34 -2.24 11.17
C VAL A 77 -12.85 -2.44 9.75
N GLU A 78 -13.92 -1.74 9.36
CA GLU A 78 -14.31 -1.70 7.95
C GLU A 78 -13.68 -0.49 7.28
N VAL A 79 -13.14 -0.69 6.07
CA VAL A 79 -12.54 0.36 5.26
C VAL A 79 -13.10 0.36 3.85
N GLU A 80 -13.15 1.55 3.26
CA GLU A 80 -13.58 1.80 1.89
C GLU A 80 -12.52 2.61 1.14
N PRO A 81 -12.40 2.45 -0.19
CA PRO A 81 -11.47 3.22 -1.00
C PRO A 81 -11.93 4.69 -1.06
N VAL A 82 -10.97 5.62 -1.03
CA VAL A 82 -11.22 7.05 -1.30
C VAL A 82 -10.70 7.37 -2.70
N GLU A 83 -9.38 7.29 -2.89
CA GLU A 83 -8.75 7.58 -4.19
C GLU A 83 -7.38 6.91 -4.32
N PRO A 84 -6.96 6.55 -5.55
CA PRO A 84 -5.57 6.18 -5.80
C PRO A 84 -4.66 7.41 -5.68
N LEU A 85 -3.41 7.18 -5.29
CA LEU A 85 -2.40 8.22 -5.33
C LEU A 85 -2.01 8.54 -6.78
N ALA A 86 -1.81 9.83 -7.09
CA ALA A 86 -1.44 10.29 -8.44
C ALA A 86 -0.17 9.61 -8.97
N THR A 87 0.82 9.44 -8.10
CA THR A 87 1.96 8.53 -8.31
C THR A 87 2.19 7.75 -7.01
N PRO A 88 2.37 6.41 -7.06
CA PRO A 88 2.75 5.64 -5.88
C PRO A 88 4.02 6.18 -5.22
N VAL A 89 4.03 6.25 -3.89
CA VAL A 89 5.19 6.72 -3.12
C VAL A 89 5.95 5.51 -2.59
N THR A 90 7.05 5.18 -3.25
CA THR A 90 7.86 3.98 -2.93
C THR A 90 8.51 4.08 -1.56
N LEU A 91 8.78 2.94 -0.93
CA LEU A 91 9.51 2.86 0.33
C LEU A 91 10.90 3.52 0.25
N GLU A 92 11.57 3.39 -0.91
CA GLU A 92 12.83 4.07 -1.18
C GLU A 92 12.66 5.59 -1.08
N ARG A 93 11.64 6.15 -1.74
CA ARG A 93 11.33 7.57 -1.70
C ARG A 93 10.95 8.04 -0.30
N ILE A 94 10.23 7.22 0.45
CA ILE A 94 9.88 7.50 1.85
C ILE A 94 11.16 7.56 2.71
N ARG A 95 12.09 6.62 2.53
CA ARG A 95 13.36 6.56 3.26
C ARG A 95 14.30 7.71 2.93
N ALA A 96 14.27 8.20 1.69
CA ALA A 96 15.07 9.34 1.25
C ALA A 96 14.56 10.68 1.77
N ASP A 97 13.34 10.74 2.30
CA ASP A 97 12.73 11.97 2.78
C ASP A 97 13.00 12.21 4.27
N ALA A 98 13.78 13.25 4.58
CA ALA A 98 14.15 13.58 5.95
C ALA A 98 12.93 13.88 6.86
N ALA A 99 11.81 14.35 6.30
CA ALA A 99 10.59 14.61 7.07
C ALA A 99 9.85 13.31 7.44
N LEU A 100 10.22 12.18 6.85
CA LEU A 100 9.63 10.86 7.10
C LEU A 100 10.59 9.91 7.83
N LYS A 101 11.74 10.40 8.34
CA LYS A 101 12.75 9.57 9.01
C LYS A 101 12.19 8.78 10.20
N ASP A 102 11.28 9.38 10.96
CA ASP A 102 10.65 8.79 12.15
C ASP A 102 9.32 8.09 11.82
N PHE A 103 8.99 7.95 10.53
CA PHE A 103 7.73 7.35 10.13
C PHE A 103 7.72 5.86 10.48
N GLN A 104 6.74 5.44 11.28
CA GLN A 104 6.66 4.07 11.81
C GLN A 104 6.54 3.00 10.73
N LEU A 105 6.04 3.35 9.54
CA LEU A 105 6.08 2.47 8.37
C LEU A 105 7.50 1.95 8.08
N VAL A 106 8.51 2.83 8.27
CA VAL A 106 9.93 2.57 8.02
C VAL A 106 10.60 1.94 9.24
N THR A 107 10.38 2.50 10.43
CA THR A 107 11.08 2.09 11.66
C THR A 107 10.51 0.81 12.29
N ARG A 108 9.23 0.51 12.06
CA ARG A 108 8.53 -0.70 12.56
C ARG A 108 8.11 -1.61 11.40
N GLY A 109 9.09 -2.28 10.79
CA GLY A 109 8.87 -3.11 9.60
C GLY A 109 7.77 -4.17 9.73
N ARG A 110 7.68 -4.83 10.90
CA ARG A 110 6.72 -5.91 11.20
C ARG A 110 5.32 -5.42 11.60
N LEU A 111 5.13 -4.12 11.82
CA LEU A 111 3.85 -3.55 12.26
C LEU A 111 2.97 -3.27 11.04
N SER A 112 1.82 -3.93 10.93
CA SER A 112 0.92 -3.88 9.74
C SER A 112 -0.02 -2.67 9.73
N VAL A 113 -0.39 -2.17 10.91
CA VAL A 113 -1.20 -0.97 11.10
C VAL A 113 -0.38 -0.01 11.95
N VAL A 114 -0.07 1.15 11.38
CA VAL A 114 0.77 2.18 12.03
C VAL A 114 0.02 3.51 12.02
N PRO A 115 0.11 4.31 13.09
CA PRO A 115 -0.40 5.68 13.08
C PRO A 115 0.39 6.53 12.09
N VAL A 116 -0.29 7.50 11.49
CA VAL A 116 0.28 8.49 10.58
C VAL A 116 -0.06 9.87 11.13
N THR A 117 0.95 10.68 11.40
CA THR A 117 0.70 12.07 11.82
C THR A 117 0.18 12.91 10.64
N PRO A 118 -0.57 14.00 10.89
CA PRO A 118 -1.02 14.90 9.82
C PRO A 118 0.13 15.41 8.92
N ALA A 119 1.29 15.70 9.52
CA ALA A 119 2.48 16.13 8.78
C ALA A 119 3.02 15.04 7.85
N GLN A 120 3.12 13.79 8.33
CA GLN A 120 3.55 12.66 7.50
C GLN A 120 2.55 12.37 6.38
N TYR A 121 1.25 12.43 6.68
CA TYR A 121 0.18 12.24 5.70
C TYR A 121 0.27 13.30 4.59
N ALA A 122 0.30 14.58 4.96
CA ALA A 122 0.43 15.68 4.00
C ALA A 122 1.71 15.57 3.16
N ARG A 123 2.83 15.15 3.77
CA ARG A 123 4.09 14.96 3.07
C ARG A 123 4.01 13.85 2.03
N LEU A 124 3.39 12.71 2.36
CA LEU A 124 3.21 11.60 1.43
C LEU A 124 2.32 11.99 0.24
N LEU A 125 1.24 12.74 0.48
CA LEU A 125 0.42 13.28 -0.61
C LEU A 125 1.21 14.26 -1.49
N ALA A 126 2.06 15.11 -0.90
CA ALA A 126 2.91 16.02 -1.66
C ALA A 126 3.96 15.27 -2.50
N LEU A 127 4.55 14.19 -1.98
CA LEU A 127 5.46 13.32 -2.73
C LEU A 127 4.76 12.65 -3.90
N SER A 128 3.51 12.22 -3.73
CA SER A 128 2.71 11.60 -4.78
C SER A 128 2.43 12.52 -5.97
N ARG A 129 2.21 13.82 -5.73
CA ARG A 129 1.91 14.81 -6.78
C ARG A 129 3.15 15.28 -7.55
N ARG A 130 4.35 15.08 -7.00
CA ARG A 130 5.60 15.45 -7.68
C ARG A 130 5.90 14.40 -8.74
N ARG A 131 5.72 14.78 -10.02
CA ARG A 131 6.27 14.06 -11.17
C ARG A 131 7.75 13.82 -10.91
N GLU A 132 8.14 12.55 -10.89
CA GLU A 132 9.53 12.18 -10.89
C GLU A 132 10.11 12.58 -12.26
N ALA A 133 11.22 13.32 -12.27
CA ALA A 133 12.10 13.29 -13.42
C ALA A 133 12.61 11.84 -13.51
N SER A 134 12.08 11.09 -14.47
CA SER A 134 12.36 9.68 -14.78
C SER A 134 13.59 9.09 -14.08
N SER A 135 13.38 8.29 -13.03
CA SER A 135 14.44 7.44 -12.48
C SER A 135 14.67 6.24 -13.42
N PRO A 136 15.92 5.91 -13.83
CA PRO A 136 16.19 4.90 -14.87
C PRO A 136 15.83 3.46 -14.49
N ALA A 137 15.50 3.19 -13.22
CA ALA A 137 15.39 1.84 -12.68
C ALA A 137 14.18 1.04 -13.22
N LEU A 138 13.09 1.69 -13.63
CA LEU A 138 11.90 1.00 -14.17
C LEU A 138 11.91 0.79 -15.69
N ALA A 139 12.84 1.40 -16.43
CA ALA A 139 12.88 1.30 -17.90
C ALA A 139 13.50 -0.03 -18.42
N ARG A 140 14.11 -0.84 -17.54
CA ARG A 140 14.95 -1.98 -17.96
C ARG A 140 14.23 -3.32 -18.17
N LYS A 141 12.90 -3.38 -18.13
CA LYS A 141 12.14 -4.63 -18.40
C LYS A 141 11.35 -4.66 -19.72
N ARG A 142 11.75 -3.86 -20.72
CA ARG A 142 11.18 -3.94 -22.07
C ARG A 142 12.25 -3.90 -23.18
N SER A 143 13.17 -4.86 -23.24
CA SER A 143 13.88 -5.16 -24.51
C SER A 143 14.71 -6.46 -24.47
N THR A 144 14.07 -7.62 -24.58
CA THR A 144 14.73 -8.84 -25.12
C THR A 144 13.71 -9.76 -25.79
N ALA A 145 12.97 -9.25 -26.78
CA ALA A 145 12.36 -10.09 -27.80
C ALA A 145 13.30 -10.13 -29.02
N ARG A 146 14.18 -11.13 -29.03
CA ARG A 146 15.16 -11.40 -30.08
C ARG A 146 14.40 -11.87 -31.32
N ARG A 147 14.35 -11.05 -32.38
CA ARG A 147 13.87 -11.47 -33.72
C ARG A 147 14.87 -12.45 -34.33
N SER A 148 14.42 -13.67 -34.60
CA SER A 148 15.14 -14.66 -35.40
C SER A 148 15.08 -14.30 -36.90
N PRO A 149 16.17 -14.39 -37.67
CA PRO A 149 16.12 -14.19 -39.12
C PRO A 149 15.82 -15.51 -39.84
N THR A 150 14.64 -15.63 -40.45
CA THR A 150 14.33 -16.76 -41.33
C THR A 150 15.00 -16.57 -42.68
N ARG A 151 15.88 -17.52 -43.00
CA ARG A 151 16.77 -17.59 -44.16
C ARG A 151 15.99 -17.81 -45.46
N ARG A 152 16.23 -16.92 -46.42
CA ARG A 152 15.85 -16.99 -47.84
C ARG A 152 16.33 -18.31 -48.46
N LYS A 153 15.45 -19.07 -49.13
CA LYS A 153 15.83 -20.02 -50.18
C LYS A 153 15.15 -19.62 -51.48
N ARG A 154 15.98 -19.28 -52.47
CA ARG A 154 15.62 -19.24 -53.90
C ARG A 154 15.54 -20.68 -54.40
N ALA A 155 14.59 -20.98 -55.27
CA ALA A 155 14.72 -22.00 -56.30
C ALA A 155 14.04 -21.46 -57.57
N ARG A 156 14.69 -21.76 -58.69
CA ARG A 156 14.25 -21.48 -60.07
C ARG A 156 13.04 -22.33 -60.43
#